data_AF-A0A077XYH2-F1
#
_entry.id   AF-A0A077XYH2-F1
#
_cell.length_a   1.000
_cell.length_b   1.000
_cell.length_c   1.000
_cell.angle_alpha   90.00
_cell.angle_beta   90.00
_cell.angle_gamma   90.00
#
_symmetry.space_group_name_H-M   'P 1'
#
loop_
_entity.id
_entity.type
_entity.pdbx_description
1 polymer ?
#
loop_
_entity_poly.entity_id
_entity_poly.type
_entity_poly.pdbx_seq_one_letter_code
_entity_poly.pdbx_strand_id
1 'polypeptide(L)'
;MATEEEFDDIYVTHYNKVFRLCRGYFCGDTALASDATQEIFLKVWENLDSFRNESSVSTWIYRITVNTCLLYLRKSSSRKEIRTDIMPQIVLETYSNEKEEKLQKMYQCIEKLQEVNRLIILMTLDSMAYPEISKVIGITEETLRVRIHRIKKSLIQCVQNEKI
;
A
#
# COMPACT_ATOMS: atom_id res chain seq x y z
N MET A 1 -15.66 -20.35 -13.24
CA MET A 1 -14.89 -20.87 -12.11
C MET A 1 -13.45 -20.80 -12.53
N ALA A 2 -12.79 -19.72 -12.12
CA ALA A 2 -11.35 -19.61 -12.10
C ALA A 2 -10.79 -20.90 -11.50
N THR A 3 -9.81 -21.47 -12.17
CA THR A 3 -9.26 -22.75 -11.73
C THR A 3 -8.49 -22.53 -10.44
N GLU A 4 -8.53 -23.51 -9.53
CA GLU A 4 -7.75 -23.49 -8.29
C GLU A 4 -6.26 -23.21 -8.56
N GLU A 5 -5.74 -23.76 -9.66
CA GLU A 5 -4.39 -23.51 -10.17
C GLU A 5 -4.13 -22.04 -10.57
N GLU A 6 -5.11 -21.36 -11.17
CA GLU A 6 -4.97 -19.95 -11.57
C GLU A 6 -4.89 -19.03 -10.35
N PHE A 7 -5.70 -19.32 -9.33
CA PHE A 7 -5.63 -18.57 -8.08
C PHE A 7 -4.33 -18.84 -7.31
N ASP A 8 -3.87 -20.09 -7.27
CA ASP A 8 -2.62 -20.43 -6.58
C ASP A 8 -1.43 -19.68 -7.18
N ASP A 9 -1.34 -19.60 -8.51
CA ASP A 9 -0.30 -18.81 -9.19
C ASP A 9 -0.39 -17.32 -8.84
N ILE A 10 -1.61 -16.77 -8.85
CA ILE A 10 -1.88 -15.38 -8.44
C ILE A 10 -1.47 -15.15 -6.99
N TYR A 11 -1.83 -16.07 -6.09
CA TYR A 11 -1.54 -16.00 -4.66
C TYR A 11 -0.04 -15.99 -4.43
N VAL A 12 0.68 -17.01 -4.92
CA VAL A 12 2.14 -17.14 -4.75
C VAL A 12 2.86 -15.92 -5.34
N THR A 13 2.45 -15.47 -6.52
CA THR A 13 3.08 -14.34 -7.21
C THR A 13 2.86 -13.01 -6.48
N HIS A 14 1.68 -12.78 -5.91
CA HIS A 14 1.31 -11.47 -5.38
C HIS A 14 1.31 -11.37 -3.85
N TYR A 15 1.34 -12.48 -3.11
CA TYR A 15 1.23 -12.52 -1.65
C TYR A 15 2.21 -11.56 -0.98
N ASN A 16 3.49 -11.67 -1.31
CA ASN A 16 4.53 -10.85 -0.70
C ASN A 16 4.33 -9.36 -0.98
N LYS A 17 3.83 -8.98 -2.16
CA LYS A 17 3.57 -7.59 -2.53
C LYS A 17 2.37 -7.03 -1.76
N VAL A 18 1.29 -7.81 -1.69
CA VAL A 18 0.07 -7.46 -0.92
C VAL A 18 0.40 -7.34 0.56
N PHE A 19 1.08 -8.34 1.14
CA PHE A 19 1.47 -8.33 2.54
C PHE A 19 2.35 -7.13 2.90
N ARG A 20 3.33 -6.78 2.04
CA ARG A 20 4.15 -5.57 2.21
C ARG A 20 3.32 -4.29 2.18
N LEU A 21 2.37 -4.18 1.25
CA LEU A 21 1.46 -3.04 1.18
C LEU A 21 0.62 -2.92 2.46
N CYS A 22 0.02 -4.03 2.90
CA CYS A 22 -0.73 -4.10 4.16
C CYS A 22 0.14 -3.66 5.35
N ARG A 23 1.37 -4.18 5.48
CA ARG A 23 2.30 -3.77 6.53
C ARG A 23 2.62 -2.27 6.47
N GLY A 24 2.77 -1.70 5.27
CA GLY A 24 2.97 -0.27 5.09
C GLY A 24 1.77 0.56 5.59
N TYR A 25 0.56 0.06 5.37
CA TYR A 25 -0.70 0.68 5.79
C TYR A 25 -0.97 0.56 7.30
N PHE A 26 -0.57 -0.54 7.93
CA PHE A 26 -0.77 -0.78 9.37
C PHE A 26 0.48 -0.52 10.21
N CYS A 27 1.35 0.36 9.74
CA CYS A 27 2.49 0.87 10.53
C CYS A 27 3.43 -0.24 11.04
N GLY A 28 3.55 -1.33 10.27
CA GLY A 28 4.39 -2.47 10.60
C GLY A 28 3.71 -3.55 11.44
N ASP A 29 2.46 -3.36 11.88
CA ASP A 29 1.68 -4.38 12.59
C ASP A 29 1.48 -5.62 11.69
N THR A 30 2.22 -6.68 12.01
CA THR A 30 2.25 -7.91 11.22
C THR A 30 0.98 -8.73 11.39
N ALA A 31 0.31 -8.65 12.54
CA ALA A 31 -0.93 -9.37 12.78
C ALA A 31 -2.05 -8.74 11.94
N LEU A 32 -2.23 -7.43 12.03
CA LEU A 32 -3.21 -6.71 11.20
C LEU A 32 -2.90 -6.84 9.71
N ALA A 33 -1.62 -6.78 9.32
CA ALA A 33 -1.25 -6.97 7.92
C ALA A 33 -1.53 -8.39 7.42
N SER A 34 -1.31 -9.41 8.25
CA SER A 34 -1.62 -10.81 7.93
C SER A 34 -3.13 -10.98 7.74
N ASP A 35 -3.93 -10.52 8.69
CA ASP A 35 -5.39 -10.61 8.64
C ASP A 35 -5.96 -9.90 7.41
N ALA A 36 -5.50 -8.67 7.15
CA ALA A 36 -5.94 -7.92 5.98
C ALA A 36 -5.51 -8.63 4.68
N THR A 37 -4.31 -9.19 4.63
CA THR A 37 -3.82 -9.93 3.45
C THR A 37 -4.70 -11.15 3.17
N GLN A 38 -5.08 -11.89 4.21
CA GLN A 38 -6.03 -13.01 4.05
C GLN A 38 -7.38 -12.52 3.51
N GLU A 39 -7.95 -11.46 4.09
CA GLU A 39 -9.22 -10.89 3.58
C GLU A 39 -9.11 -10.43 2.12
N ILE A 40 -7.97 -9.84 1.74
CA ILE A 40 -7.72 -9.41 0.36
C ILE A 40 -7.72 -10.61 -0.59
N PHE A 41 -7.02 -11.69 -0.26
CA PHE A 41 -6.97 -12.86 -1.13
C PHE A 41 -8.31 -13.60 -1.20
N LEU A 42 -9.10 -13.60 -0.13
CA LEU A 42 -10.49 -14.07 -0.17
C LEU A 42 -11.32 -13.25 -1.17
N LYS A 43 -11.21 -11.91 -1.14
CA LYS A 43 -11.90 -11.05 -2.11
C LYS A 43 -11.38 -11.26 -3.53
N VAL A 44 -10.08 -11.49 -3.70
CA VAL A 44 -9.50 -11.83 -5.01
C VAL A 44 -10.14 -13.10 -5.53
N TRP A 45 -10.20 -14.17 -4.73
CA TRP A 45 -10.86 -15.44 -5.09
C TRP A 45 -12.33 -15.22 -5.49
N GLU A 46 -13.11 -14.55 -4.64
CA GLU A 46 -14.54 -14.30 -4.88
C GLU A 46 -14.82 -13.50 -6.15
N ASN A 47 -13.92 -12.60 -6.53
CA ASN A 47 -14.11 -11.70 -7.67
C ASN A 47 -13.31 -12.11 -8.91
N LEU A 48 -12.52 -13.19 -8.85
CA LEU A 48 -11.64 -13.62 -9.93
C LEU A 48 -12.43 -13.95 -11.19
N ASP A 49 -13.55 -14.67 -11.05
CA ASP A 49 -14.48 -14.99 -12.15
C ASP A 49 -15.09 -13.74 -12.83
N SER A 50 -15.14 -12.62 -12.12
CA SER A 50 -15.71 -11.36 -12.60
C SER A 50 -14.67 -10.39 -13.16
N PHE A 51 -13.39 -10.79 -13.15
CA PHE A 51 -12.29 -9.94 -13.61
C PHE A 51 -12.34 -9.76 -15.13
N ARG A 52 -12.68 -8.54 -15.57
CA ARG A 52 -12.96 -8.23 -16.98
C ARG A 52 -11.72 -8.05 -17.87
N ASN A 53 -10.51 -8.29 -17.36
CA ASN A 53 -9.23 -8.07 -18.08
C ASN A 53 -9.03 -6.65 -18.66
N GLU A 54 -9.76 -5.65 -18.15
CA GLU A 54 -9.62 -4.24 -18.55
C GLU A 54 -8.35 -3.58 -17.94
N SER A 55 -7.62 -4.31 -17.09
CA SER A 55 -6.35 -3.90 -16.47
C SER A 55 -5.47 -5.13 -16.22
N SER A 56 -4.21 -4.96 -15.80
CA SER A 56 -3.41 -6.11 -15.35
C SER A 56 -3.95 -6.69 -14.03
N VAL A 57 -3.77 -8.00 -13.82
CA VAL A 57 -4.12 -8.68 -12.55
C VAL A 57 -3.46 -8.00 -11.36
N SER A 58 -2.18 -7.61 -11.49
CA SER A 58 -1.45 -6.85 -10.47
C SER A 58 -2.11 -5.51 -10.13
N THR A 59 -2.60 -4.77 -11.12
CA THR A 59 -3.31 -3.49 -10.90
C THR A 59 -4.65 -3.70 -10.21
N TRP A 60 -5.35 -4.77 -10.56
CA TRP A 60 -6.62 -5.13 -9.96
C TRP A 60 -6.48 -5.55 -8.49
N ILE A 61 -5.53 -6.44 -8.18
CA ILE A 61 -5.20 -6.86 -6.81
C ILE A 61 -4.73 -5.67 -5.97
N TYR A 62 -3.95 -4.76 -6.55
CA TYR A 62 -3.54 -3.53 -5.88
C TYR A 62 -4.75 -2.70 -5.41
N ARG A 63 -5.77 -2.51 -6.27
CA ARG A 63 -7.00 -1.79 -5.90
C ARG A 63 -7.76 -2.48 -4.76
N ILE A 64 -7.87 -3.81 -4.78
CA ILE A 64 -8.52 -4.58 -3.70
C ILE A 64 -7.74 -4.42 -2.38
N THR A 65 -6.41 -4.49 -2.46
CA THR A 65 -5.49 -4.35 -1.32
C THR A 65 -5.68 -3.02 -0.62
N VAL A 66 -5.60 -1.94 -1.40
CA VAL A 66 -5.76 -0.57 -0.94
C VAL A 66 -7.12 -0.34 -0.31
N ASN A 67 -8.20 -0.69 -1.02
CA ASN A 67 -9.56 -0.47 -0.54
C ASN A 67 -9.81 -1.19 0.78
N THR A 68 -9.26 -2.40 0.92
CA THR A 68 -9.36 -3.17 2.16
C THR A 68 -8.55 -2.51 3.27
N CYS A 69 -7.29 -2.12 3.03
CA CYS A 69 -6.47 -1.44 4.03
C CYS A 69 -7.11 -0.14 4.53
N LEU A 70 -7.64 0.68 3.62
CA LEU A 70 -8.34 1.93 3.97
C LEU A 70 -9.62 1.69 4.77
N LEU A 71 -10.36 0.62 4.45
CA LEU A 71 -11.55 0.24 5.22
C LEU A 71 -11.19 -0.15 6.65
N TYR A 72 -10.11 -0.92 6.84
CA TYR A 72 -9.58 -1.26 8.16
C TYR A 72 -9.16 -0.01 8.93
N LEU A 73 -8.43 0.91 8.29
CA LEU A 73 -8.01 2.16 8.92
C LEU A 73 -9.20 3.04 9.31
N ARG A 74 -10.25 3.14 8.48
CA ARG A 74 -11.49 3.86 8.81
C ARG A 74 -12.20 3.24 10.01
N LYS A 75 -12.30 1.90 10.07
CA LYS A 75 -12.87 1.16 11.22
C LYS A 75 -12.02 1.32 12.50
N SER A 76 -10.71 1.40 12.36
CA SER A 76 -9.76 1.60 13.47
C SER A 76 -9.77 3.04 14.00
N SER A 77 -9.85 4.03 13.11
CA SER A 77 -9.96 5.46 13.46
C SER A 77 -11.26 5.78 14.20
N SER A 78 -12.34 5.03 13.92
CA SER A 78 -13.57 5.08 14.73
C SER A 78 -13.42 4.45 16.13
N ARG A 79 -12.29 3.79 16.45
CA ARG A 79 -12.11 3.00 17.69
C ARG A 79 -10.95 3.42 18.61
N LYS A 80 -9.89 4.11 18.16
CA LYS A 80 -8.70 4.33 19.02
C LYS A 80 -7.99 5.65 18.67
N GLU A 81 -8.14 6.71 19.46
CA GLU A 81 -7.23 7.04 20.57
C GLU A 81 -6.38 5.86 21.09
N ILE A 82 -5.06 6.09 21.24
CA ILE A 82 -4.07 5.30 22.01
C ILE A 82 -3.24 4.24 21.22
N ARG A 83 -2.01 4.69 20.89
CA ARG A 83 -0.67 4.10 21.14
C ARG A 83 0.20 3.53 20.02
N THR A 84 1.48 3.72 20.33
CA THR A 84 2.74 3.84 19.58
C THR A 84 3.55 2.55 19.45
N ASP A 85 4.41 2.58 18.43
CA ASP A 85 5.77 2.01 18.28
C ASP A 85 5.99 0.48 18.27
N ILE A 86 6.63 -0.01 17.21
CA ILE A 86 7.87 -0.85 17.15
C ILE A 86 8.14 -1.23 15.67
N MET A 87 9.40 -1.17 15.20
CA MET A 87 9.81 -1.43 13.81
C MET A 87 10.94 -2.48 13.70
N PRO A 88 10.81 -3.52 12.85
CA PRO A 88 11.93 -4.38 12.43
C PRO A 88 12.29 -4.24 10.93
N GLN A 89 13.59 -4.37 10.63
CA GLN A 89 14.22 -4.21 9.31
C GLN A 89 13.83 -5.29 8.28
N ILE A 90 13.88 -4.92 7.00
CA ILE A 90 13.44 -5.68 5.82
C ILE A 90 14.65 -6.13 4.98
N VAL A 91 14.67 -7.39 4.52
CA VAL A 91 15.58 -7.93 3.51
C VAL A 91 14.84 -8.02 2.18
N LEU A 92 15.48 -7.59 1.08
CA LEU A 92 14.92 -7.54 -0.28
C LEU A 92 15.67 -8.51 -1.20
N GLU A 93 14.93 -9.36 -1.92
CA GLU A 93 15.43 -10.19 -3.02
C GLU A 93 14.89 -9.69 -4.38
N THR A 94 15.72 -9.84 -5.42
CA THR A 94 15.68 -9.12 -6.70
C THR A 94 15.21 -10.02 -7.85
N TYR A 95 14.23 -9.56 -8.64
CA TYR A 95 14.00 -10.03 -10.03
C TYR A 95 13.57 -8.85 -10.92
N SER A 96 14.12 -8.82 -12.15
CA SER A 96 14.20 -7.67 -13.05
C SER A 96 13.05 -7.59 -14.07
N ASN A 97 12.46 -6.40 -14.15
CA ASN A 97 11.85 -5.78 -15.33
C ASN A 97 12.12 -4.27 -15.13
N GLU A 98 12.64 -3.49 -16.07
CA GLU A 98 13.08 -2.09 -15.78
C GLU A 98 11.98 -1.21 -15.14
N LYS A 99 10.70 -1.47 -15.47
CA LYS A 99 9.55 -0.84 -14.81
C LYS A 99 9.35 -1.36 -13.38
N GLU A 100 9.51 -2.66 -13.16
CA GLU A 100 9.45 -3.28 -11.83
C GLU A 100 10.61 -2.80 -10.95
N GLU A 101 11.79 -2.58 -11.52
CA GLU A 101 12.97 -2.09 -10.79
C GLU A 101 12.81 -0.62 -10.38
N LYS A 102 12.28 0.23 -11.28
CA LYS A 102 11.89 1.62 -10.94
C LYS A 102 10.77 1.65 -9.91
N LEU A 103 9.82 0.73 -10.01
CA LEU A 103 8.71 0.59 -9.07
C LEU A 103 9.23 0.10 -7.70
N GLN A 104 10.15 -0.85 -7.67
CA GLN A 104 10.81 -1.34 -6.45
C GLN A 104 11.62 -0.22 -5.78
N LYS A 105 12.44 0.51 -6.54
CA LYS A 105 13.17 1.69 -6.04
C LYS A 105 12.22 2.75 -5.46
N MET A 106 11.09 2.99 -6.14
CA MET A 106 10.05 3.88 -5.62
C MET A 106 9.47 3.38 -4.29
N TYR A 107 9.12 2.10 -4.19
CA TYR A 107 8.61 1.53 -2.93
C TYR A 107 9.63 1.57 -1.79
N GLN A 108 10.91 1.28 -2.06
CA GLN A 108 12.00 1.41 -1.08
C GLN A 108 12.15 2.86 -0.59
N CYS A 109 12.01 3.84 -1.49
CA CYS A 109 12.02 5.26 -1.12
C CYS A 109 10.80 5.66 -0.29
N ILE A 110 9.62 5.09 -0.58
CA ILE A 110 8.39 5.29 0.20
C ILE A 110 8.53 4.70 1.61
N GLU A 111 9.21 3.56 1.76
CA GLU A 111 9.47 2.94 3.07
C GLU A 111 10.37 3.80 3.96
N LYS A 112 11.30 4.57 3.39
CA LYS A 112 12.17 5.50 4.13
C LYS A 112 11.45 6.75 4.62
N LEU A 113 10.22 7.02 4.18
CA LEU A 113 9.45 8.17 4.64
C LEU A 113 8.94 7.96 6.07
N GLN A 114 8.79 9.06 6.80
CA GLN A 114 8.06 9.05 8.07
C GLN A 114 6.64 8.50 7.86
N GLU A 115 6.13 7.75 8.84
CA GLU A 115 4.87 7.00 8.78
C GLU A 115 3.69 7.80 8.21
N VAL A 116 3.48 9.02 8.73
CA VAL A 116 2.40 9.92 8.27
C VAL A 116 2.59 10.32 6.80
N ASN A 117 3.82 10.58 6.38
CA ASN A 117 4.14 10.94 5.00
C ASN A 117 3.96 9.76 4.05
N ARG A 118 4.29 8.54 4.50
CA ARG A 118 4.02 7.30 3.77
C ARG A 118 2.52 7.11 3.56
N LEU A 119 1.72 7.27 4.61
CA LEU A 119 0.26 7.13 4.53
C LEU A 119 -0.35 8.16 3.55
N ILE A 120 0.09 9.42 3.63
CA ILE A 120 -0.35 10.50 2.73
C ILE A 120 -0.07 10.17 1.27
N ILE A 121 1.15 9.72 0.94
CA ILE A 121 1.51 9.45 -0.45
C ILE A 121 0.78 8.22 -0.99
N LEU A 122 0.62 7.17 -0.17
CA LEU A 122 -0.14 5.97 -0.55
C LEU A 122 -1.60 6.34 -0.87
N MET A 123 -2.29 7.05 0.02
CA MET A 123 -3.66 7.52 -0.23
C MET A 123 -3.76 8.43 -1.47
N THR A 124 -2.73 9.24 -1.73
CA THR A 124 -2.67 10.11 -2.92
C THR A 124 -2.52 9.30 -4.21
N LEU A 125 -1.68 8.26 -4.20
CA LEU A 125 -1.51 7.33 -5.34
C LEU A 125 -2.79 6.55 -5.61
N ASP A 126 -3.56 6.28 -4.57
CA ASP A 126 -4.86 5.63 -4.63
C ASP A 126 -6.00 6.55 -5.07
N SER A 127 -5.66 7.76 -5.56
CA SER A 127 -6.60 8.75 -6.09
C SER A 127 -7.66 9.20 -5.07
N MET A 128 -7.39 9.04 -3.78
CA MET A 128 -8.26 9.54 -2.72
C MET A 128 -8.30 11.08 -2.76
N ALA A 129 -9.50 11.64 -2.61
CA ALA A 129 -9.66 13.09 -2.63
C ALA A 129 -8.95 13.74 -1.44
N TYR A 130 -8.27 14.86 -1.67
CA TYR A 130 -7.49 15.55 -0.64
C TYR A 130 -8.31 15.90 0.62
N PRO A 131 -9.59 16.30 0.53
CA PRO A 131 -10.43 16.51 1.71
C PRO A 131 -10.69 15.24 2.54
N GLU A 132 -10.64 14.05 1.93
CA GLU A 132 -10.79 12.79 2.67
C GLU A 132 -9.47 12.41 3.34
N ILE A 133 -8.35 12.55 2.63
CA ILE A 133 -7.02 12.32 3.18
C ILE A 133 -6.77 13.25 4.37
N SER A 134 -7.16 14.52 4.28
CA SER A 134 -6.98 15.51 5.35
C SER A 134 -7.75 15.11 6.61
N LYS A 135 -8.97 14.58 6.46
CA LYS A 135 -9.78 14.04 7.56
C LYS A 135 -9.15 12.79 8.17
N VAL A 136 -8.65 11.86 7.35
CA VAL A 136 -8.01 10.62 7.82
C VAL A 136 -6.73 10.92 8.61
N ILE A 137 -5.93 11.88 8.16
CA ILE A 137 -4.66 12.25 8.81
C ILE A 137 -4.84 13.23 9.97
N GLY A 138 -5.98 13.94 10.05
CA GLY A 138 -6.22 14.96 11.08
C GLY A 138 -5.45 16.26 10.87
N ILE A 139 -5.23 16.66 9.61
CA ILE A 139 -4.57 17.93 9.24
C ILE A 139 -5.43 18.75 8.29
N THR A 140 -5.12 20.04 8.12
CA THR A 140 -5.82 20.88 7.13
C THR A 140 -5.46 20.47 5.70
N GLU A 141 -6.37 20.68 4.75
CA GLU A 141 -6.12 20.37 3.33
C GLU A 141 -4.93 21.17 2.78
N GLU A 142 -4.77 22.41 3.23
CA GLU A 142 -3.63 23.26 2.86
C GLU A 142 -2.30 22.68 3.35
N THR A 143 -2.24 22.25 4.61
CA THR A 143 -1.07 21.54 5.18
C THR A 143 -0.79 20.24 4.40
N LEU A 144 -1.85 19.49 4.08
CA LEU A 144 -1.74 18.26 3.31
C LEU A 144 -1.11 18.50 1.94
N ARG A 145 -1.55 19.51 1.20
CA ARG A 145 -1.03 19.85 -0.14
C ARG A 145 0.46 20.20 -0.12
N VAL A 146 0.88 20.99 0.88
CA VAL A 146 2.30 21.30 1.11
C VAL A 146 3.08 20.04 1.45
N ARG A 147 2.52 19.16 2.30
CA ARG A 147 3.14 17.90 2.69
C ARG A 147 3.30 16.96 1.50
N ILE A 148 2.27 16.78 0.67
CA ILE A 148 2.32 15.99 -0.57
C ILE A 148 3.42 16.51 -1.49
N HIS A 149 3.52 17.83 -1.67
CA HIS A 149 4.56 18.42 -2.50
C HIS A 149 5.98 18.10 -1.97
N ARG A 150 6.20 18.26 -0.66
CA ARG A 150 7.48 17.92 -0.02
C ARG A 150 7.80 16.42 -0.14
N ILE A 151 6.81 15.55 0.08
CA ILE A 151 6.97 14.11 -0.04
C ILE A 151 7.36 13.71 -1.46
N LYS A 152 6.66 14.23 -2.47
CA LYS A 152 6.99 14.01 -3.89
C LYS A 152 8.42 14.46 -4.20
N LYS A 153 8.84 15.62 -3.68
CA LYS A 153 10.21 16.13 -3.85
C LYS A 153 11.24 15.19 -3.21
N SER A 154 11.01 14.73 -1.99
CA SER A 154 11.88 13.76 -1.30
C SER A 154 11.96 12.43 -2.04
N LEU A 155 10.85 11.94 -2.60
CA LEU A 155 10.83 10.69 -3.39
C LEU A 155 11.60 10.84 -4.71
N ILE A 156 11.45 11.96 -5.41
CA ILE A 156 12.22 12.24 -6.63
C ILE A 156 13.72 12.25 -6.31
N GLN A 157 14.12 12.93 -5.23
CA GLN A 157 15.52 12.96 -4.79
C GLN A 157 16.04 11.57 -4.40
N CYS A 158 15.23 10.76 -3.72
CA CYS A 158 15.60 9.40 -3.35
C CYS A 158 15.82 8.48 -4.56
N VAL A 159 14.93 8.56 -5.55
CA VAL A 159 15.03 7.75 -6.78
C VAL A 159 16.23 8.20 -7.63
N GLN A 160 16.65 9.47 -7.53
CA GLN A 160 17.79 10.03 -8.27
C GLN A 160 19.14 9.80 -7.57
N ASN A 161 19.21 9.81 -6.24
CA ASN A 161 20.47 9.88 -5.48
C ASN A 161 20.66 8.82 -4.36
N GLU A 162 19.80 7.80 -4.25
CA GLU A 162 19.82 6.72 -3.24
C GLU A 162 19.77 7.12 -1.74
N LYS A 163 19.85 8.41 -1.41
CA LYS A 163 19.76 8.96 -0.04
C LYS A 163 18.61 9.96 0.10
N ILE A 164 17.89 9.82 1.22
CA ILE A 164 16.88 10.75 1.76
C ILE A 164 17.50 11.44 2.97
#